data_AF-Q1Q6Z9-F1
#
_entry.id   AF-Q1Q6Z9-F1
#
_cell.length_a   1.000
_cell.length_b   1.000
_cell.length_c   1.000
_cell.angle_alpha   90.00
_cell.angle_beta   90.00
_cell.angle_gamma   90.00
#
_symmetry.space_group_name_H-M   'P 1'
#
loop_
_entity.id
_entity.type
_entity.pdbx_description
1 polymer ?
#
loop_
_entity_poly.entity_id
_entity_poly.type
_entity_poly.pdbx_seq_one_letter_code
_entity_poly.pdbx_strand_id
1 'polypeptide(L)'
;MKNIAKKYSKRQPKIKAEMSGKGLTVHAGLLPVLNFMGKLMFRERVHEAVHKDRGANARYQFVDAVQMVVIGLIAGATSMVEVMKVCTDEVLKKMSGWKEVPVDTTIGRIMKLASQGDIVELTGVIHRFRGKIWKRAVRSGHKLRSALCEVWIDVDSTVDGVYGKQEGAEVGYNPHKKGQKAISANLF
;
A
#
# COMPACT_ATOMS: atom_id res chain seq x y z
N MET A 1 17.48 12.92 13.06
CA MET A 1 16.92 11.98 12.08
C MET A 1 16.88 10.51 12.53
N LYS A 2 17.93 9.92 13.15
CA LYS A 2 17.93 8.50 13.57
C LYS A 2 16.85 8.08 14.61
N ASN A 3 16.31 9.02 15.40
CA ASN A 3 15.39 8.71 16.50
C ASN A 3 13.90 8.60 16.10
N ILE A 4 13.47 9.25 15.01
CA ILE A 4 12.06 9.20 14.57
C ILE A 4 11.76 7.85 13.89
N ALA A 5 12.69 7.36 13.05
CA ALA A 5 12.57 6.06 12.37
C ALA A 5 12.40 4.86 13.34
N LYS A 6 12.95 4.94 14.57
CA LYS A 6 12.80 3.88 15.58
C LYS A 6 11.39 3.78 16.17
N LYS A 7 10.62 4.87 16.21
CA LYS A 7 9.28 4.92 16.83
C LYS A 7 8.20 4.27 15.96
N TYR A 8 8.34 4.34 14.64
CA TYR A 8 7.36 3.81 13.67
C TYR A 8 7.72 2.43 13.12
N SER A 9 8.95 1.99 13.40
CA SER A 9 9.44 0.64 13.12
C SER A 9 8.80 -0.36 14.08
N LYS A 10 7.80 -1.11 13.60
CA LYS A 10 7.27 -2.27 14.32
C LYS A 10 8.10 -3.49 13.93
N ARG A 11 8.81 -4.08 14.89
CA ARG A 11 9.57 -5.31 14.64
C ARG A 11 8.60 -6.44 14.34
N GLN A 12 8.69 -6.99 13.14
CA GLN A 12 7.90 -8.15 12.76
C GLN A 12 8.39 -9.37 13.56
N PRO A 13 7.49 -10.11 14.21
CA PRO A 13 7.86 -11.33 14.91
C PRO A 13 8.38 -12.38 13.92
N LYS A 14 9.37 -13.17 14.32
CA LYS A 14 9.75 -14.37 13.57
C LYS A 14 8.61 -15.38 13.69
N ILE A 15 8.03 -15.77 12.56
CA ILE A 15 6.99 -16.80 12.51
C ILE A 15 7.61 -18.10 12.04
N LYS A 16 7.33 -19.18 12.77
CA LYS A 16 7.63 -20.54 12.35
C LYS A 16 6.36 -21.08 11.69
N ALA A 17 6.46 -21.46 10.41
CA ALA A 17 5.37 -22.12 9.72
C ALA A 17 5.42 -23.62 10.05
N GLU A 18 4.34 -24.15 10.62
CA GLU A 18 4.18 -25.56 10.95
C GLU A 18 2.81 -26.02 10.44
N MET A 19 2.71 -27.25 9.95
CA MET A 19 1.42 -27.87 9.61
C MET A 19 0.73 -28.34 10.89
N SER A 20 0.28 -27.40 11.71
CA SER A 20 -0.47 -27.65 12.94
C SER A 20 -1.83 -26.95 12.88
N GLY A 21 -2.85 -27.49 13.56
CA GLY A 21 -4.19 -26.91 13.60
C GLY A 21 -4.32 -25.61 14.41
N LYS A 22 -3.23 -25.09 15.00
CA LYS A 22 -3.24 -23.87 15.83
C LYS A 22 -2.75 -22.67 15.02
N GLY A 23 -3.47 -21.54 15.11
CA GLY A 23 -3.07 -20.30 14.45
C GLY A 23 -3.15 -20.36 12.92
N LEU A 24 -4.15 -21.07 12.39
CA LEU A 24 -4.42 -21.17 10.96
C LEU A 24 -4.70 -19.78 10.37
N THR A 25 -4.19 -19.55 9.17
CA THR A 25 -4.49 -18.36 8.36
C THR A 25 -4.83 -18.76 6.94
N VAL A 26 -5.91 -18.20 6.41
CA VAL A 26 -6.27 -18.33 4.99
C VAL A 26 -5.43 -17.39 4.11
N HIS A 27 -4.61 -16.53 4.73
CA HIS A 27 -3.81 -15.49 4.07
C HIS A 27 -2.29 -15.75 4.18
N ALA A 28 -1.86 -17.02 4.24
CA ALA A 28 -0.44 -17.39 4.32
C ALA A 28 0.42 -16.80 3.17
N GLY A 29 -0.18 -16.58 2.00
CA GLY A 29 0.47 -15.92 0.86
C GLY A 29 0.86 -14.45 1.12
N LEU A 30 0.28 -13.79 2.13
CA LEU A 30 0.62 -12.43 2.53
C LEU A 30 1.80 -12.36 3.51
N LEU A 31 2.25 -13.48 4.08
CA LEU A 31 3.40 -13.46 5.01
C LEU A 31 4.71 -13.03 4.30
N PRO A 32 5.04 -13.54 3.09
CA PRO A 32 6.16 -13.01 2.30
C PRO A 32 6.02 -11.52 1.96
N VAL A 33 4.79 -11.06 1.68
CA VAL A 33 4.49 -9.65 1.38
C VAL A 33 4.81 -8.78 2.60
N LEU A 34 4.35 -9.17 3.79
CA LEU A 34 4.64 -8.47 5.03
C LEU A 34 6.14 -8.44 5.32
N ASN A 35 6.83 -9.57 5.17
CA ASN A 35 8.29 -9.63 5.32
C ASN A 35 9.02 -8.72 4.32
N PHE A 36 8.51 -8.63 3.09
CA PHE A 36 9.04 -7.75 2.07
C PHE A 36 8.81 -6.28 2.40
N MET A 37 7.62 -5.90 2.87
CA MET A 37 7.33 -4.55 3.37
C MET A 37 8.27 -4.14 4.52
N GLY A 38 8.57 -5.07 5.45
CA GLY A 38 9.55 -4.85 6.51
C GLY A 38 10.95 -4.59 5.96
N LYS A 39 11.41 -5.40 4.99
CA LYS A 39 12.69 -5.17 4.29
C LYS A 39 12.70 -3.86 3.52
N LEU A 40 11.56 -3.39 3.02
CA LEU A 40 11.42 -2.10 2.35
C LEU A 40 11.35 -0.91 3.31
N MET A 41 11.29 -1.12 4.64
CA MET A 41 10.99 -0.07 5.63
C MET A 41 9.74 0.72 5.21
N PHE A 42 8.68 -0.02 4.86
CA PHE A 42 7.45 0.54 4.31
C PHE A 42 6.88 1.62 5.23
N ARG A 43 6.72 1.29 6.51
CA ARG A 43 6.07 2.17 7.51
C ARG A 43 6.84 3.47 7.68
N GLU A 44 8.16 3.37 7.78
CA GLU A 44 9.06 4.50 7.96
C GLU A 44 9.02 5.42 6.74
N ARG A 45 9.09 4.87 5.53
CA ARG A 45 9.06 5.68 4.29
C ARG A 45 7.72 6.36 4.05
N VAL A 46 6.61 5.73 4.43
CA VAL A 46 5.26 6.31 4.37
C VAL A 46 5.11 7.42 5.42
N HIS A 47 5.59 7.18 6.64
CA HIS A 47 5.58 8.21 7.70
C HIS A 47 6.41 9.44 7.31
N GLU A 48 7.61 9.24 6.77
CA GLU A 48 8.49 10.31 6.29
C GLU A 48 7.89 11.09 5.11
N ALA A 49 7.07 10.46 4.28
CA ALA A 49 6.39 11.14 3.17
C ALA A 49 5.20 11.97 3.66
N VAL A 50 4.39 11.39 4.54
CA VAL A 50 3.11 11.94 4.96
C VAL A 50 3.06 12.04 6.47
N HIS A 51 3.35 13.25 6.96
CA HIS A 51 3.36 13.57 8.39
C HIS A 51 1.95 13.86 8.90
N LYS A 52 1.04 12.90 8.75
CA LYS A 52 -0.31 12.93 9.34
C LYS A 52 -0.29 12.22 10.69
N ASP A 53 0.48 12.79 11.62
CA ASP A 53 0.52 12.30 12.98
C ASP A 53 -0.84 12.54 13.64
N ARG A 54 -1.47 11.45 14.04
CA ARG A 54 -2.65 11.53 14.91
C ARG A 54 -2.15 11.58 16.34
N GLY A 55 -2.89 12.25 17.22
CA GLY A 55 -2.50 12.43 18.62
C GLY A 55 -2.06 11.11 19.28
N ALA A 56 -1.21 11.17 20.31
CA ALA A 56 -0.63 9.98 20.93
C ALA A 56 -1.69 8.96 21.43
N ASN A 57 -2.92 9.43 21.70
CA ASN A 57 -4.07 8.62 22.12
C ASN A 57 -4.89 8.05 20.95
N ALA A 58 -4.53 8.34 19.70
CA ALA A 58 -5.25 7.83 18.54
C ALA A 58 -5.00 6.33 18.39
N ARG A 59 -6.10 5.56 18.39
CA ARG A 59 -6.08 4.10 18.28
C ARG A 59 -5.47 3.59 16.97
N TYR A 60 -5.60 4.37 15.89
CA TYR A 60 -5.12 4.01 14.55
C TYR A 60 -4.34 5.17 13.95
N GLN A 61 -3.12 4.91 13.50
CA GLN A 61 -2.27 5.90 12.83
C GLN A 61 -2.48 5.87 11.31
N PHE A 62 -2.17 6.97 10.63
CA PHE A 62 -2.29 7.05 9.17
C PHE A 62 -1.51 5.95 8.45
N VAL A 63 -0.27 5.69 8.89
CA VAL A 63 0.59 4.63 8.35
C VAL A 63 -0.03 3.23 8.50
N ASP A 64 -0.75 2.97 9.60
CA ASP A 64 -1.44 1.68 9.79
C ASP A 64 -2.59 1.53 8.77
N ALA A 65 -3.37 2.59 8.54
CA ALA A 65 -4.46 2.58 7.57
C ALA A 65 -3.94 2.36 6.13
N VAL A 66 -2.89 3.07 5.73
CA VAL A 66 -2.26 2.87 4.42
C VAL A 66 -1.74 1.44 4.26
N GLN A 67 -1.09 0.89 5.31
CA GLN A 67 -0.60 -0.49 5.27
C GLN A 67 -1.75 -1.50 5.12
N MET A 68 -2.85 -1.33 5.87
CA MET A 68 -4.04 -2.20 5.78
C MET A 68 -4.63 -2.18 4.37
N VAL A 69 -4.80 -1.00 3.78
CA VAL A 69 -5.34 -0.87 2.41
C VAL A 69 -4.44 -1.57 1.39
N VAL A 70 -3.12 -1.35 1.44
CA VAL A 70 -2.19 -2.00 0.51
C VAL A 70 -2.22 -3.53 0.66
N ILE A 71 -2.26 -4.06 1.88
CA ILE A 71 -2.36 -5.50 2.13
C ILE A 71 -3.68 -6.06 1.59
N GLY A 72 -4.79 -5.38 1.84
CA GLY A 72 -6.09 -5.79 1.32
C GLY A 72 -6.12 -5.82 -0.21
N LEU A 73 -5.59 -4.79 -0.87
CA LEU A 73 -5.50 -4.75 -2.33
C LEU A 73 -4.66 -5.91 -2.89
N ILE A 74 -3.51 -6.22 -2.27
CA ILE A 74 -2.67 -7.36 -2.67
C ILE A 74 -3.41 -8.69 -2.45
N ALA A 75 -4.26 -8.77 -1.43
CA ALA A 75 -5.11 -9.92 -1.16
C ALA A 75 -6.32 -10.03 -2.11
N GLY A 76 -6.51 -9.07 -3.02
CA GLY A 76 -7.61 -9.04 -3.99
C GLY A 76 -8.88 -8.36 -3.48
N ALA A 77 -8.81 -7.60 -2.38
CA ALA A 77 -9.95 -6.83 -1.90
C ALA A 77 -10.29 -5.69 -2.87
N THR A 78 -11.55 -5.63 -3.28
CA THR A 78 -12.17 -4.56 -4.09
C THR A 78 -12.96 -3.58 -3.22
N SER A 79 -13.37 -4.08 -2.05
CA SER A 79 -14.03 -3.48 -0.91
C SER A 79 -13.20 -2.79 0.18
N MET A 80 -13.56 -1.62 0.75
CA MET A 80 -13.05 -1.27 2.10
C MET A 80 -13.51 -2.29 3.16
N VAL A 81 -14.73 -2.82 3.01
CA VAL A 81 -15.25 -3.90 3.85
C VAL A 81 -14.40 -5.16 3.68
N GLU A 82 -14.00 -5.49 2.44
CA GLU A 82 -13.14 -6.64 2.16
C GLU A 82 -11.72 -6.45 2.70
N VAL A 83 -11.16 -5.23 2.61
CA VAL A 83 -9.87 -4.90 3.24
C VAL A 83 -9.92 -5.20 4.74
N MET A 84 -11.00 -4.79 5.44
CA MET A 84 -11.15 -5.06 6.87
C MET A 84 -11.34 -6.55 7.17
N LYS A 85 -12.06 -7.30 6.32
CA LYS A 85 -12.17 -8.76 6.44
C LYS A 85 -10.79 -9.42 6.39
N VAL A 86 -9.95 -9.07 5.41
CA VAL A 86 -8.57 -9.57 5.30
C VAL A 86 -7.77 -9.18 6.53
N CYS A 87 -7.80 -7.91 6.94
CA CYS A 87 -6.98 -7.41 8.05
C CYS A 87 -7.36 -7.99 9.42
N THR A 88 -8.55 -8.56 9.57
CA THR A 88 -9.03 -9.17 10.83
C THR A 88 -8.29 -10.46 11.18
N ASP A 89 -7.60 -11.09 10.22
CA ASP A 89 -6.78 -12.28 10.43
C ASP A 89 -5.72 -12.08 11.53
N GLU A 90 -5.69 -13.00 12.49
CA GLU A 90 -4.81 -12.92 13.66
C GLU A 90 -3.32 -12.93 13.31
N VAL A 91 -2.94 -13.68 12.27
CA VAL A 91 -1.54 -13.76 11.82
C VAL A 91 -1.12 -12.44 11.19
N LEU A 92 -1.97 -11.82 10.37
CA LEU A 92 -1.70 -10.52 9.76
C LEU A 92 -1.61 -9.40 10.81
N LYS A 93 -2.52 -9.39 11.80
CA LYS A 93 -2.46 -8.43 12.93
C LYS A 93 -1.15 -8.56 13.70
N LYS A 94 -0.78 -9.80 14.05
CA LYS A 94 0.45 -10.08 14.81
C LYS A 94 1.71 -9.71 14.03
N MET A 95 1.76 -10.04 12.73
CA MET A 95 2.89 -9.67 11.87
C MET A 95 3.04 -8.17 11.69
N SER A 96 1.93 -7.47 11.53
CA SER A 96 1.91 -6.02 11.29
C SER A 96 1.99 -5.20 12.58
N GLY A 97 1.86 -5.85 13.73
CA GLY A 97 1.80 -5.22 15.05
C GLY A 97 0.57 -4.31 15.20
N TRP A 98 -0.55 -4.68 14.60
CA TRP A 98 -1.84 -4.00 14.79
C TRP A 98 -2.48 -4.51 16.07
N LYS A 99 -2.85 -3.59 16.95
CA LYS A 99 -3.57 -3.95 18.20
C LYS A 99 -5.03 -4.29 17.92
N GLU A 100 -5.64 -3.48 17.06
CA GLU A 100 -7.04 -3.58 16.66
C GLU A 100 -7.16 -3.24 15.18
N VAL A 101 -8.21 -3.76 14.54
CA VAL A 101 -8.57 -3.43 13.16
C VAL A 101 -9.80 -2.51 13.23
N PRO A 102 -9.74 -1.31 12.62
CA PRO A 102 -10.86 -0.40 12.61
C PRO A 102 -12.04 -0.92 11.77
N VAL A 103 -13.22 -0.33 11.93
CA VAL A 103 -14.30 -0.49 10.94
C VAL A 103 -13.96 0.26 9.64
N ASP A 104 -14.54 -0.17 8.52
CA ASP A 104 -14.34 0.37 7.18
C ASP A 104 -14.52 1.90 7.11
N THR A 105 -15.56 2.43 7.77
CA THR A 105 -15.82 3.88 7.84
C THR A 105 -14.69 4.65 8.54
N THR A 106 -14.00 4.03 9.50
CA THR A 106 -12.87 4.65 10.20
C THR A 106 -11.64 4.72 9.31
N ILE A 107 -11.37 3.68 8.50
CA ILE A 107 -10.33 3.75 7.46
C ILE A 107 -10.66 4.85 6.46
N GLY A 108 -11.90 4.91 5.97
CA GLY A 108 -12.32 5.97 5.05
C GLY A 108 -12.07 7.37 5.60
N ARG A 109 -12.38 7.62 6.89
CA ARG A 109 -12.09 8.90 7.56
C ARG A 109 -10.58 9.20 7.66
N ILE A 110 -9.75 8.19 7.94
CA ILE A 110 -8.29 8.37 8.01
C ILE A 110 -7.71 8.67 6.62
N MET A 111 -8.17 7.97 5.58
CA MET A 111 -7.72 8.19 4.21
C MET A 111 -8.08 9.60 3.71
N LYS A 112 -9.24 10.14 4.12
CA LYS A 112 -9.65 11.52 3.83
C LYS A 112 -8.76 12.61 4.46
N LEU A 113 -7.82 12.26 5.36
CA LEU A 113 -6.84 13.21 5.89
C LEU A 113 -5.72 13.52 4.88
N ALA A 114 -5.54 12.67 3.87
CA ALA A 114 -4.55 12.87 2.81
C ALA A 114 -5.04 13.98 1.87
N SER A 115 -4.17 14.97 1.67
CA SER A 115 -4.34 16.01 0.65
C SER A 115 -3.70 15.58 -0.67
N GLN A 116 -3.94 16.33 -1.74
CA GLN A 116 -3.28 16.11 -3.03
C GLN A 116 -1.74 16.13 -2.91
N GLY A 117 -1.18 17.04 -2.11
CA GLY A 117 0.27 17.09 -1.86
C GLY A 117 0.79 15.82 -1.18
N ASP A 118 0.02 15.26 -0.23
CA ASP A 118 0.39 14.01 0.43
C ASP A 118 0.39 12.83 -0.56
N ILE A 119 -0.52 12.83 -1.55
CA ILE A 119 -0.56 11.80 -2.60
C ILE A 119 0.69 11.87 -3.47
N VAL A 120 1.14 13.06 -3.86
CA VAL A 120 2.39 13.27 -4.62
C VAL A 120 3.59 12.76 -3.83
N GLU A 121 3.67 13.05 -2.53
CA GLU A 121 4.74 12.55 -1.66
C GLU A 121 4.73 11.01 -1.55
N LEU A 122 3.55 10.39 -1.50
CA LEU A 122 3.39 8.93 -1.56
C LEU A 122 3.88 8.34 -2.89
N THR A 123 3.69 9.02 -4.02
CA THR A 123 4.30 8.62 -5.30
C THR A 123 5.83 8.60 -5.18
N GLY A 124 6.42 9.58 -4.50
CA GLY A 124 7.84 9.61 -4.15
C GLY A 124 8.31 8.37 -3.38
N VAL A 125 7.48 7.81 -2.50
CA VAL A 125 7.77 6.56 -1.77
C VAL A 125 7.96 5.39 -2.74
N ILE A 126 7.14 5.29 -3.79
CA ILE A 126 7.24 4.23 -4.81
C ILE A 126 8.62 4.27 -5.48
N HIS A 127 9.10 5.45 -5.85
CA HIS A 127 10.45 5.61 -6.40
C HIS A 127 11.53 5.18 -5.41
N ARG A 128 11.38 5.50 -4.12
CA ARG A 128 12.30 5.06 -3.07
C ARG A 128 12.30 3.53 -2.89
N PHE A 129 11.14 2.87 -3.00
CA PHE A 129 11.05 1.41 -2.96
C PHE A 129 11.73 0.79 -4.17
N ARG A 130 11.40 1.26 -5.39
CA ARG A 130 12.04 0.82 -6.63
C ARG A 130 13.55 0.96 -6.52
N GLY A 131 14.06 2.15 -6.18
CA GLY A 131 15.49 2.40 -6.06
C GLY A 131 16.20 1.44 -5.08
N LYS A 132 15.56 1.07 -3.97
CA LYS A 132 16.12 0.09 -3.02
C LYS A 132 16.20 -1.32 -3.63
N ILE A 133 15.18 -1.75 -4.36
CA ILE A 133 15.13 -3.04 -5.04
C ILE A 133 16.19 -3.09 -6.14
N TRP A 134 16.25 -2.07 -7.01
CA TRP A 134 17.23 -1.96 -8.10
C TRP A 134 18.67 -1.98 -7.59
N LYS A 135 18.99 -1.18 -6.56
CA LYS A 135 20.33 -1.20 -5.95
C LYS A 135 20.70 -2.57 -5.40
N ARG A 136 19.75 -3.30 -4.80
CA ARG A 136 19.99 -4.65 -4.30
C ARG A 136 20.21 -5.65 -5.44
N ALA A 137 19.41 -5.57 -6.50
CA ALA A 137 19.51 -6.44 -7.65
C ALA A 137 20.86 -6.27 -8.37
N VAL A 138 21.27 -5.01 -8.64
CA VAL A 138 22.59 -4.70 -9.23
C VAL A 138 23.74 -5.25 -8.38
N ARG A 139 23.70 -5.08 -7.05
CA ARG A 139 24.73 -5.60 -6.14
C ARG A 139 24.76 -7.13 -6.04
N SER A 140 23.66 -7.80 -6.36
CA SER A 140 23.55 -9.26 -6.26
C SER A 140 24.16 -10.00 -7.47
N GLY A 141 24.74 -9.27 -8.43
CA GLY A 141 25.34 -9.83 -9.65
C GLY A 141 24.32 -10.43 -10.63
N HIS A 142 23.04 -10.47 -10.25
CA HIS A 142 21.96 -10.82 -11.16
C HIS A 142 21.86 -9.72 -12.22
N LYS A 143 22.28 -10.03 -13.44
CA LYS A 143 21.95 -9.18 -14.58
C LYS A 143 20.43 -9.22 -14.71
N LEU A 144 19.77 -8.14 -14.28
CA LEU A 144 18.34 -7.99 -14.51
C LEU A 144 18.12 -8.08 -16.01
N ARG A 145 17.28 -9.01 -16.46
CA ARG A 145 16.97 -9.20 -17.87
C ARG A 145 16.55 -7.87 -18.54
N SER A 146 15.83 -7.03 -17.79
CA SER A 146 15.43 -5.67 -18.17
C SER A 146 16.58 -4.66 -18.37
N ALA A 147 17.78 -4.90 -17.84
CA ALA A 147 18.97 -4.06 -18.08
C ALA A 147 19.78 -4.53 -19.31
N LEU A 148 19.44 -5.69 -19.88
CA LEU A 148 20.11 -6.30 -21.03
C LEU A 148 19.24 -6.34 -22.29
N CYS A 149 17.97 -5.94 -22.18
CA CYS A 149 17.03 -5.96 -23.29
C CYS A 149 16.77 -4.53 -23.76
N GLU A 150 16.73 -4.34 -25.07
CA GLU A 150 16.06 -3.19 -25.67
C GLU A 150 14.58 -3.26 -25.28
N VAL A 151 14.07 -2.22 -24.62
CA VAL A 151 12.70 -2.18 -24.12
C VAL A 151 11.95 -1.10 -24.89
N TRP A 152 10.91 -1.51 -25.60
CA TRP A 152 9.90 -0.59 -26.12
C TRP A 152 8.99 -0.20 -24.96
N ILE A 153 9.00 1.07 -24.60
CA ILE A 153 8.13 1.62 -23.56
C ILE A 153 6.98 2.31 -24.27
N ASP A 154 5.84 1.62 -24.32
CA ASP A 154 4.59 2.19 -24.78
C ASP A 154 3.87 2.86 -23.60
N VAL A 155 3.47 4.11 -23.79
CA VAL A 155 2.85 4.92 -22.74
C VAL A 155 1.50 5.40 -23.23
N ASP A 156 0.49 4.58 -22.97
CA ASP A 156 -0.90 4.92 -23.23
C ASP A 156 -1.57 5.46 -21.96
N SER A 157 -2.30 6.57 -22.11
CA SER A 157 -3.16 7.08 -21.04
C SER A 157 -4.36 6.14 -20.86
N THR A 158 -4.60 5.67 -19.64
CA THR A 158 -5.83 4.93 -19.30
C THR A 158 -6.82 5.86 -18.60
N VAL A 159 -8.11 5.70 -18.91
CA VAL A 159 -9.20 6.41 -18.25
C VAL A 159 -10.01 5.42 -17.42
N ASP A 160 -10.19 5.72 -16.14
CA ASP A 160 -11.05 4.92 -15.26
C ASP A 160 -12.42 5.58 -15.16
N GLY A 161 -13.44 4.87 -15.66
CA GLY A 161 -14.83 5.31 -15.59
C GLY A 161 -15.30 5.38 -14.15
N VAL A 162 -15.74 6.55 -13.71
CA VAL A 162 -16.25 6.75 -12.35
C VAL A 162 -17.76 6.66 -12.31
N TYR A 163 -18.26 6.33 -11.12
CA TYR A 163 -19.68 6.39 -10.80
C TYR A 163 -19.96 7.58 -9.87
N GLY A 164 -21.10 8.23 -10.08
CA GLY A 164 -21.53 9.39 -9.31
C GLY A 164 -20.79 10.68 -9.66
N LYS A 165 -20.83 11.66 -8.75
CA LYS A 165 -20.09 12.93 -8.86
C LYS A 165 -18.80 12.83 -8.05
N GLN A 166 -17.70 12.58 -8.74
CA GLN A 166 -16.35 12.59 -8.15
C GLN A 166 -15.58 13.83 -8.61
N GLU A 167 -14.72 14.34 -7.74
CA GLU A 167 -13.85 15.48 -8.03
C GLU A 167 -12.82 15.11 -9.11
N GLY A 168 -12.54 16.03 -10.04
CA GLY A 168 -11.61 15.79 -11.16
C GLY A 168 -12.13 14.84 -12.25
N ALA A 169 -13.39 14.38 -12.16
CA ALA A 169 -13.96 13.50 -13.17
C ALA A 169 -14.68 14.28 -14.29
N GLU A 170 -14.19 14.09 -15.51
CA GLU A 170 -14.67 14.76 -16.71
C GLU A 170 -15.21 13.75 -17.73
N VAL A 171 -16.03 14.21 -18.67
CA VAL A 171 -16.53 13.32 -19.73
C VAL A 171 -15.46 13.20 -20.80
N GLY A 172 -14.81 12.03 -20.86
CA GLY A 172 -13.81 11.69 -21.87
C GLY A 172 -14.36 10.75 -22.96
N TYR A 173 -13.52 10.45 -23.95
CA TYR A 173 -13.84 9.43 -24.95
C TYR A 173 -13.78 8.03 -24.32
N ASN A 174 -14.94 7.38 -24.19
CA ASN A 174 -15.05 5.98 -23.81
C ASN A 174 -15.94 5.25 -24.84
N PRO A 175 -15.37 4.39 -25.70
CA PRO A 175 -16.12 3.75 -26.79
C PRO A 175 -17.19 2.78 -26.28
N HIS A 176 -17.00 2.22 -25.07
CA HIS A 176 -17.93 1.27 -24.46
C HIS A 176 -18.99 1.96 -23.58
N LYS A 177 -18.69 3.12 -22.99
CA LYS A 177 -19.59 3.85 -22.08
C LYS A 177 -19.58 5.36 -22.39
N LYS A 178 -20.20 5.73 -23.51
CA LYS A 178 -20.29 7.12 -23.99
C LYS A 178 -20.98 8.02 -22.97
N GLY A 179 -20.39 9.18 -22.69
CA GLY A 179 -20.94 10.17 -21.75
C GLY A 179 -20.67 9.85 -20.26
N GLN A 180 -20.02 8.73 -19.94
CA GLN A 180 -19.61 8.44 -18.58
C GLN A 180 -18.45 9.37 -18.18
N LYS A 181 -18.54 9.94 -16.97
CA LYS A 181 -17.40 10.63 -16.38
C LYS A 181 -16.28 9.63 -16.11
N ALA A 182 -15.06 10.05 -16.39
CA ALA A 182 -13.86 9.30 -16.11
C ALA A 182 -12.81 10.20 -15.45
N ILE A 183 -11.91 9.59 -14.70
CA ILE A 183 -10.69 10.24 -14.24
C ILE A 183 -9.56 9.73 -15.13
N SER A 184 -8.81 10.64 -15.74
CA SER A 184 -7.56 10.30 -16.39
C SER A 184 -6.49 10.10 -15.33
N ALA A 185 -5.72 9.03 -15.43
CA ALA A 185 -4.45 8.95 -14.72
C ALA A 185 -3.52 9.99 -15.38
N ASN A 186 -3.45 11.20 -14.83
CA ASN A 186 -2.48 12.18 -15.28
C ASN A 186 -1.09 11.64 -14.95
N LEU A 187 -0.35 11.23 -15.99
CA LEU A 187 1.05 10.81 -15.88
C LEU A 187 1.91 12.04 -15.57
N PHE A 188 2.05 12.39 -14.28
CA PHE A 188 3.15 13.23 -13.77
C PHE A 188 3.56 12.78 -12.36
#